data_AF-A0AAW1F740-F1
#
_entry.id   AF-A0AAW1F740-F1
#
_cell.length_a   1.000
_cell.length_b   1.000
_cell.length_c   1.000
_cell.angle_alpha   90.00
_cell.angle_beta   90.00
_cell.angle_gamma   90.00
#
_symmetry.space_group_name_H-M   'P 1'
#
loop_
_entity.id
_entity.type
_entity.pdbx_description
1 polymer ?
#
loop_
_entity_poly.entity_id
_entity_poly.type
_entity_poly.pdbx_seq_one_letter_code
_entity_poly.pdbx_strand_id
1 'polypeptide(L)' 'MTFKWRGKPLFVRHHTEKEMAAEECANLAELRDPQHDQDRVINPRWVIVLGVCTHLGCVPIANAGGYYCPCHGEHND' A
#
# COMPACT_ATOMS: atom_id res chain seq x y z
N MET A 1 2.41 -10.83 -1.94
CA MET A 1 3.49 -11.44 -2.75
C MET A 1 4.23 -10.34 -3.49
N THR A 2 5.53 -10.54 -3.78
CA THR A 2 6.37 -9.55 -4.46
C THR A 2 6.93 -10.12 -5.76
N PHE A 3 6.80 -9.36 -6.85
CA PHE A 3 7.32 -9.72 -8.18
C PHE A 3 8.29 -8.66 -8.69
N LYS A 4 9.16 -9.04 -9.63
CA LYS A 4 9.93 -8.08 -10.42
C LYS A 4 9.12 -7.68 -11.65
N TRP A 5 8.77 -6.41 -11.79
CA TRP A 5 8.03 -5.87 -12.93
C TRP A 5 8.69 -4.59 -13.43
N ARG A 6 9.07 -4.56 -14.71
CA ARG A 6 9.74 -3.40 -15.34
C ARG A 6 10.94 -2.85 -14.53
N GLY A 7 11.70 -3.76 -13.91
CA GLY A 7 12.88 -3.42 -13.10
C GLY A 7 12.57 -2.92 -11.68
N LYS A 8 11.30 -2.88 -11.26
CA LYS A 8 10.87 -2.45 -9.93
C LYS A 8 10.13 -3.59 -9.19
N PRO A 9 10.08 -3.57 -7.85
CA PRO A 9 9.22 -4.48 -7.10
C PRO A 9 7.74 -4.12 -7.34
N LEU A 10 6.93 -5.14 -7.59
CA LEU A 10 5.46 -5.05 -7.66
C LEU A 10 4.90 -5.86 -6.50
N PHE A 11 4.19 -5.19 -5.60
CA PHE A 11 3.44 -5.84 -4.54
C PHE A 11 2.05 -6.20 -5.04
N VAL A 12 1.67 -7.44 -4.82
CA VAL A 12 0.33 -7.96 -5.10
C VAL A 12 -0.20 -8.56 -3.82
N ARG A 13 -1.29 -7.99 -3.29
CA ARG A 13 -1.93 -8.39 -2.05
C ARG A 13 -3.40 -8.71 -2.30
N HIS A 14 -3.86 -9.83 -1.76
CA HIS A 14 -5.28 -10.16 -1.72
C HIS A 14 -5.83 -9.68 -0.38
N HIS A 15 -6.71 -8.67 -0.40
CA HIS A 15 -7.34 -8.17 0.81
C HIS A 15 -8.36 -9.17 1.35
N THR A 16 -8.41 -9.28 2.66
CA THR A 16 -9.55 -9.89 3.36
C THR A 16 -10.71 -8.88 3.45
N GLU A 17 -11.92 -9.35 3.71
CA GLU A 17 -13.09 -8.47 3.87
C GLU A 17 -12.90 -7.43 4.99
N LYS A 18 -12.20 -7.82 6.06
CA LYS A 18 -11.88 -6.91 7.18
C LYS A 18 -10.94 -5.79 6.74
N GLU A 19 -9.95 -6.11 5.90
CA GLU A 19 -9.00 -5.10 5.41
C GLU A 19 -9.69 -4.14 4.45
N MET A 20 -10.49 -4.64 3.50
CA MET A 20 -11.28 -3.78 2.61
C MET A 20 -12.18 -2.81 3.38
N ALA A 21 -12.88 -3.31 4.41
CA ALA A 21 -13.73 -2.46 5.23
C ALA A 21 -12.95 -1.42 6.04
N ALA A 22 -11.71 -1.73 6.43
CA ALA A 22 -10.85 -0.78 7.13
C ALA A 22 -10.39 0.35 6.19
N GLU A 23 -9.93 0.01 4.98
CA GLU A 23 -9.50 0.99 3.97
C GLU A 23 -10.65 1.91 3.54
N GLU A 24 -11.85 1.35 3.32
CA GLU A 24 -13.03 2.12 2.93
C GLU A 24 -13.50 3.10 4.03
N CYS A 25 -13.27 2.75 5.30
CA CYS A 25 -13.63 3.58 6.45
C CYS A 25 -12.53 4.58 6.86
N ALA A 26 -11.41 4.66 6.13
CA ALA A 26 -10.30 5.53 6.49
C ALA A 26 -10.73 7.01 6.54
N ASN A 27 -10.34 7.71 7.62
CA ASN A 27 -10.61 9.13 7.75
C ASN A 27 -9.62 9.93 6.89
N LEU A 28 -10.06 10.34 5.70
CA LEU A 28 -9.22 11.09 4.75
C LEU A 28 -8.57 12.36 5.33
N ALA A 29 -9.20 12.99 6.34
CA ALA A 29 -8.66 14.19 6.97
C ALA A 29 -7.39 13.93 7.80
N GLU A 30 -7.14 12.67 8.18
CA GLU A 30 -5.94 12.26 8.93
C GLU A 30 -4.80 11.81 8.01
N LEU A 31 -5.06 11.64 6.71
CA LEU A 31 -4.07 11.18 5.74
C LEU A 31 -3.20 12.33 5.24
N ARG A 32 -1.88 12.10 5.14
CA ARG A 32 -0.93 13.05 4.53
C ARG A 32 -1.24 13.31 3.06
N ASP A 33 -1.67 12.27 2.35
CA ASP A 33 -2.09 12.31 0.95
C ASP A 33 -3.53 11.77 0.85
N PRO A 34 -4.56 12.62 0.98
CA PRO A 34 -5.95 12.18 1.01
C PRO A 34 -6.38 11.55 -0.31
N GLN A 35 -6.67 10.26 -0.30
CA GLN A 35 -7.16 9.52 -1.46
C GLN A 35 -8.08 8.39 -1.01
N HIS A 36 -9.25 8.23 -1.65
CA HIS A 36 -10.12 7.10 -1.36
C HIS A 36 -9.55 5.80 -1.95
N ASP A 37 -9.78 4.65 -1.28
CA ASP A 37 -9.34 3.34 -1.78
C ASP A 37 -9.92 3.01 -3.16
N GLN A 38 -11.19 3.37 -3.40
CA GLN A 38 -11.86 3.18 -4.70
C GLN A 38 -11.17 3.91 -5.86
N ASP A 39 -10.40 4.96 -5.60
CA ASP A 39 -9.64 5.68 -6.63
C ASP A 39 -8.28 5.04 -6.90
N ARG A 40 -7.86 4.09 -6.05
CA ARG A 40 -6.57 3.38 -6.11
C ARG A 40 -6.70 1.98 -6.68
N VAL A 41 -7.86 1.36 -6.54
CA VAL A 41 -8.12 -0.03 -6.93
C VAL A 41 -9.28 -0.14 -7.91
N ILE A 42 -9.17 -1.08 -8.86
CA ILE A 42 -10.27 -1.44 -9.76
C ILE A 42 -11.16 -2.52 -9.12
N ASN A 43 -10.55 -3.42 -8.35
CA ASN A 43 -11.24 -4.46 -7.59
C ASN A 43 -10.70 -4.44 -6.15
N PRO A 44 -11.53 -4.14 -5.14
CA PRO A 44 -11.08 -3.92 -3.76
C PRO A 44 -10.45 -5.16 -3.10
N ARG A 45 -10.69 -6.36 -3.65
CA ARG A 45 -10.02 -7.59 -3.18
C ARG A 45 -8.54 -7.63 -3.52
N TRP A 46 -8.07 -6.78 -4.43
CA TRP A 46 -6.70 -6.80 -4.92
C TRP A 46 -6.06 -5.42 -4.87
N VAL A 47 -4.99 -5.29 -4.07
CA VAL A 47 -4.08 -4.16 -4.12
C VAL A 47 -2.83 -4.55 -4.87
N ILE A 48 -2.56 -3.81 -5.95
CA ILE A 48 -1.41 -4.01 -6.84
C ILE A 48 -0.67 -2.69 -6.97
N VAL A 49 0.48 -2.59 -6.31
CA VAL A 49 1.23 -1.32 -6.21
C VAL A 49 2.71 -1.54 -6.49
N LEU A 50 3.38 -0.47 -6.95
CA LEU A 50 4.83 -0.46 -7.01
C LEU A 50 5.39 -0.41 -5.59
N GLY A 51 6.23 -1.38 -5.22
CA GLY A 51 6.88 -1.48 -3.91
C GLY A 51 8.06 -0.53 -3.77
N VAL A 52 7.89 0.73 -4.18
CA VAL A 52 8.94 1.75 -4.21
C VAL A 52 8.49 2.90 -3.32
N CYS A 53 9.15 3.08 -2.18
CA CYS A 53 8.84 4.16 -1.25
C CYS A 53 8.99 5.52 -1.95
N THR A 54 8.00 6.39 -1.79
CA THR A 54 7.92 7.71 -2.43
C THR A 54 8.94 8.71 -1.88
N HIS A 55 9.53 8.45 -0.71
CA HIS A 55 10.59 9.29 -0.16
C HIS A 55 11.87 9.23 -1.01
N LEU A 56 12.58 8.10 -0.99
CA LEU A 56 13.88 7.93 -1.67
C LEU A 56 14.04 6.56 -2.36
N GLY A 57 12.93 5.85 -2.62
CA GLY A 57 12.92 4.68 -3.49
C GLY A 57 13.36 3.34 -2.89
N CYS A 58 13.58 3.28 -1.57
CA CYS A 58 13.75 2.01 -0.87
C CYS A 58 12.53 1.08 -1.05
N VAL A 59 12.74 -0.22 -0.90
CA VAL A 59 11.67 -1.22 -0.95
C VAL A 59 11.07 -1.41 0.44
N PRO A 60 9.77 -1.14 0.65
CA PRO A 60 9.12 -1.37 1.94
C PRO A 60 8.99 -2.86 2.31
N ILE A 61 8.91 -3.14 3.60
CA ILE A 61 8.61 -4.44 4.18
C ILE A 61 7.08 -4.58 4.30
N ALA A 62 6.51 -5.65 3.78
CA ALA A 62 5.07 -5.92 3.87
C ALA A 62 4.67 -6.54 5.22
N ASN A 63 3.37 -6.48 5.54
CA ASN A 63 2.73 -7.06 6.75
C ASN A 63 3.17 -6.41 8.07
N ALA A 64 3.57 -5.14 8.03
CA ALA A 64 3.91 -4.35 9.22
C ALA A 64 2.74 -3.42 9.64
N GLY A 65 1.51 -3.94 9.57
CA GLY A 65 0.29 -3.10 9.64
C GLY A 65 -0.04 -2.38 8.33
N GLY A 66 0.45 -2.93 7.21
CA GLY A 66 0.51 -2.31 5.89
C GLY A 66 1.90 -2.54 5.30
N TYR A 67 2.57 -1.46 4.92
CA TYR A 67 3.97 -1.43 4.50
C TYR A 67 4.84 -0.52 5.37
N TYR A 68 6.04 -0.97 5.70
CA TYR A 68 7.01 -0.19 6.47
C TYR A 68 8.32 -0.04 5.72
N CYS A 69 8.77 1.20 5.49
CA CYS A 69 10.05 1.49 4.85
C CYS A 69 11.16 1.72 5.89
N PRO A 70 12.09 0.76 6.09
CA PRO A 70 13.06 0.80 7.18
C PRO A 70 14.16 1.86 7.02
N CYS A 71 14.30 2.44 5.82
CA CYS A 71 15.35 3.42 5.55
C CYS A 71 15.21 4.69 6.41
N HIS A 72 13.98 5.19 6.57
CA HIS A 72 13.70 6.43 7.31
C HIS A 72 12.39 6.38 8.12
N GLY A 73 11.79 5.20 8.28
CA GLY A 73 10.64 4.99 9.17
C GLY A 73 9.26 5.36 8.61
N GLU A 74 9.11 5.46 7.28
CA GLU A 74 7.80 5.73 6.67
C GLU A 74 6.88 4.50 6.81
N HIS A 75 5.66 4.73 7.27
CA HIS A 75 4.59 3.73 7.32
C HIS A 75 3.56 4.06 6.24
N ASN A 76 3.10 3.04 5.54
CA ASN A 76 1.95 3.06 4.66
C ASN A 76 0.97 2.02 5.17
N ASP A 77 -0.31 2.34 5.09
CA ASP A 77 -1.44 1.43 5.29
C ASP A 77 -1.45 0.29 4.25
#